data_AF-A0A1B6HEA8-F1
#
_entry.id   AF-A0A1B6HEA8-F1
#
_cell.length_a   1.000
_cell.length_b   1.000
_cell.length_c   1.000
_cell.angle_alpha   90.00
_cell.angle_beta   90.00
_cell.angle_gamma   90.00
#
_symmetry.space_group_name_H-M   'P 1'
#
loop_
_entity.id
_entity.type
_entity.pdbx_description
1 polymer ?
#
loop_
_entity_poly.entity_id
_entity_poly.type
_entity_poly.pdbx_seq_one_letter_code
_entity_poly.pdbx_strand_id
1 'polypeptide(L)'
;MAGLWQKFKVILWKSYILRQRHWFLSCLEVVLPLLLYYLLTKYAPTEQSTDNQYHTYPVKNFKDLVDTFAGYNFYGIRQIAYAPHTKFTKNIMHQLENSLNETSLKNNFNITHFFSESDLNKWLNSEEDESKLSKMVGIAFGNEISKTKLKY
;
A
#
# COMPACT_ATOMS: atom_id res chain seq x y z
N MET A 1 56.94 -8.94 49.65
CA MET A 1 55.75 -8.09 49.46
C MET A 1 55.21 -8.34 48.07
N ALA A 2 54.14 -9.12 47.92
CA ALA A 2 53.51 -9.32 46.61
C ALA A 2 53.07 -7.96 46.07
N GLY A 3 53.66 -7.53 44.95
CA GLY A 3 53.39 -6.22 44.36
C GLY A 3 51.90 -6.08 44.07
N LEU A 4 51.37 -4.86 44.23
CA LEU A 4 49.96 -4.54 43.96
C LEU A 4 49.47 -5.13 42.64
N TRP A 5 50.34 -5.20 41.63
CA TRP A 5 50.11 -5.82 40.33
C TRP A 5 49.70 -7.30 40.38
N GLN A 6 50.33 -8.10 41.24
CA GLN A 6 49.98 -9.52 41.40
C GLN A 6 48.60 -9.67 42.04
N LYS A 7 48.23 -8.78 42.98
CA LYS A 7 46.89 -8.76 43.58
C LYS A 7 45.83 -8.36 42.56
N PHE A 8 46.09 -7.34 41.73
CA PHE A 8 45.20 -6.95 40.63
C PHE A 8 44.98 -8.10 39.64
N LYS A 9 46.04 -8.80 39.25
CA LYS A 9 45.96 -9.95 38.33
C LYS A 9 45.09 -11.07 38.92
N VAL A 10 45.24 -11.39 40.20
CA VAL A 10 44.45 -12.43 40.87
C VAL A 10 42.98 -12.03 40.97
N ILE A 11 42.69 -10.75 41.23
CA ILE A 11 41.30 -10.24 41.25
C ILE A 11 40.67 -10.32 39.86
N LEU A 12 41.39 -9.89 38.82
CA LEU A 12 40.92 -10.00 37.43
C LEU A 12 40.69 -11.45 37.02
N TRP A 13 41.61 -12.36 37.36
CA TRP A 13 41.47 -13.79 37.08
C TRP A 13 40.26 -14.41 37.79
N LYS A 14 40.02 -14.03 39.05
CA LYS A 14 38.85 -14.50 39.81
C LYS A 14 37.55 -13.95 39.22
N SER A 15 37.50 -12.67 38.86
CA SER A 15 36.35 -12.05 38.19
C SER A 15 36.10 -12.64 36.80
N TYR A 16 37.15 -13.00 36.07
CA TYR A 16 37.07 -13.64 34.77
C TYR A 16 36.47 -15.06 34.86
N ILE A 17 36.91 -15.88 35.83
CA ILE A 17 36.34 -17.22 36.07
C ILE A 17 34.87 -17.16 36.50
N LEU A 18 34.50 -16.19 37.36
CA LEU A 18 33.11 -15.97 37.75
C LEU A 18 32.22 -15.60 36.54
N ARG A 19 32.75 -14.84 35.59
CA ARG A 19 32.04 -14.47 34.36
C ARG A 19 31.96 -15.61 33.35
N GLN A 20 32.97 -16.48 33.31
CA GLN A 20 33.01 -17.65 32.44
C GLN A 20 31.87 -18.66 32.71
N ARG A 21 31.39 -18.74 33.95
CA ARG A 21 30.23 -19.59 34.31
C ARG A 21 28.89 -19.04 33.79
N HIS A 22 28.83 -17.75 33.48
CA HIS A 22 27.67 -17.07 32.88
C HIS A 22 27.95 -16.60 31.45
N TRP A 23 28.83 -17.28 30.71
CA TRP A 23 29.17 -16.89 29.34
C TRP A 23 27.95 -16.88 28.42
N PHE A 24 26.95 -17.75 28.69
CA PHE A 24 25.66 -17.73 28.01
C PHE A 24 24.92 -16.39 28.19
N LEU A 25 24.94 -15.84 29.40
CA LEU A 25 24.26 -14.57 29.71
C LEU A 25 24.96 -13.39 29.03
N SER A 26 26.30 -13.37 29.02
CA SER A 26 27.08 -12.36 28.31
C SER A 26 26.96 -12.50 26.78
N CYS A 27 26.85 -13.72 26.26
CA CYS A 27 26.59 -13.94 24.84
C CYS A 27 25.20 -13.43 24.47
N LEU A 28 24.18 -13.74 25.29
CA LEU A 28 22.82 -13.26 25.09
C LEU A 28 22.74 -11.73 25.16
N GLU A 29 23.46 -11.08 26.07
CA GLU A 29 23.54 -9.63 26.20
C GLU A 29 24.12 -8.94 24.95
N VAL A 30 25.01 -9.60 24.21
CA VAL A 30 25.57 -9.09 22.94
C VAL A 30 24.69 -9.47 21.74
N VAL A 31 24.11 -10.67 21.75
CA VAL A 31 23.26 -11.18 20.66
C VAL A 31 21.92 -10.43 20.61
N LEU A 32 21.36 -10.05 21.76
CA LEU A 32 20.06 -9.37 21.85
C LEU A 32 20.03 -7.99 21.14
N PRO A 33 21.00 -7.06 21.32
CA PRO A 33 21.03 -5.82 20.56
C PRO A 33 21.30 -6.03 19.07
N LEU A 34 22.11 -7.04 18.69
CA LEU A 34 22.36 -7.39 17.29
C LEU A 34 21.10 -7.93 16.61
N LEU A 35 20.35 -8.77 17.30
CA LEU A 35 19.09 -9.35 16.81
C LEU A 35 18.01 -8.27 16.68
N LEU A 36 17.91 -7.37 17.65
CA LEU A 36 17.02 -6.20 17.56
C LEU A 36 17.38 -5.30 16.37
N TYR A 37 18.67 -4.99 16.17
CA TYR A 37 19.12 -4.23 15.01
C TYR A 37 18.79 -4.92 13.67
N TYR A 38 18.98 -6.24 13.60
CA TYR A 38 18.62 -7.04 12.43
C TYR A 38 17.11 -7.04 12.17
N LEU A 39 16.29 -7.21 13.21
CA LEU A 39 14.83 -7.15 13.09
C LEU A 39 14.37 -5.75 12.69
N LEU A 40 14.92 -4.71 13.28
CA LEU A 40 14.62 -3.33 12.92
C LEU A 40 14.99 -3.04 11.47
N THR A 41 16.16 -3.43 10.97
CA THR A 41 16.52 -3.15 9.57
C THR A 41 15.71 -3.98 8.56
N LYS A 42 15.24 -5.18 8.93
CA LYS A 42 14.47 -6.06 8.04
C LYS A 42 12.97 -5.76 8.03
N TYR A 43 12.41 -5.39 9.18
CA TYR A 43 10.97 -5.19 9.37
C TYR A 43 10.58 -3.73 9.63
N ALA A 44 11.53 -2.83 9.91
CA ALA A 44 11.19 -1.42 9.78
C ALA A 44 10.75 -1.20 8.33
N PRO A 45 9.63 -0.52 8.11
CA PRO A 45 9.36 0.01 6.79
C PRO A 45 10.58 0.86 6.45
N THR A 46 11.34 0.45 5.44
CA THR A 46 12.28 1.33 4.78
C THR A 46 11.43 2.49 4.27
N GLU A 47 11.33 3.56 5.07
CA GLU A 47 11.03 4.86 4.51
C GLU A 47 12.15 5.08 3.49
N GLN A 48 11.80 4.87 2.23
CA GLN A 48 12.65 5.21 1.12
C GLN A 48 13.06 6.66 1.34
N SER A 49 14.34 6.85 1.62
CA SER A 49 15.08 8.03 1.21
C SER A 49 14.44 9.36 1.60
N THR A 50 14.78 9.89 2.78
CA THR A 50 14.89 11.35 2.95
C THR A 50 16.14 11.87 2.21
N ASP A 51 16.19 11.64 0.90
CA ASP A 51 16.80 12.57 -0.03
C ASP A 51 15.63 13.17 -0.79
N ASN A 52 15.38 14.46 -0.59
CA ASN A 52 14.30 15.21 -1.25
C ASN A 52 14.64 15.42 -2.74
N GLN A 53 15.00 14.36 -3.45
CA GLN A 53 14.94 14.32 -4.89
C GLN A 53 13.46 14.33 -5.24
N TYR A 54 12.94 15.52 -5.52
CA TYR A 54 11.71 15.70 -6.26
C TYR A 54 11.76 14.77 -7.48
N HIS A 55 11.10 13.62 -7.37
CA HIS A 55 10.86 12.77 -8.51
C HIS A 55 9.82 13.51 -9.31
N THR A 56 10.30 14.35 -10.23
CA THR A 56 9.47 14.89 -11.30
C THR A 56 9.10 13.70 -12.17
N TYR A 57 7.98 13.06 -11.83
CA TYR A 57 7.35 12.15 -12.75
C TYR A 57 7.06 12.96 -14.01
N PRO A 58 7.47 12.50 -15.21
CA PRO A 58 7.03 13.14 -16.43
C PRO A 58 5.50 13.21 -16.37
N VAL A 59 4.91 14.28 -16.91
CA VAL A 59 3.46 14.36 -17.09
C VAL A 59 3.06 13.19 -17.99
N LYS A 60 2.77 12.04 -17.37
CA LYS A 60 2.32 10.86 -18.08
C LYS A 60 0.92 11.20 -18.52
N ASN A 61 0.75 11.28 -19.83
CA ASN A 61 -0.56 11.44 -20.41
C ASN A 61 -1.45 10.28 -19.91
N PHE A 62 -2.72 10.54 -19.61
CA PHE A 62 -3.61 9.54 -19.00
C PHE A 62 -3.58 8.22 -19.77
N LYS A 63 -3.52 8.33 -21.11
CA LYS A 63 -3.37 7.20 -22.03
C LYS A 63 -2.12 6.35 -21.76
N ASP A 64 -0.95 6.97 -21.62
CA ASP A 64 0.32 6.25 -21.38
C ASP A 64 0.32 5.56 -20.02
N LEU A 65 -0.29 6.19 -19.01
CA LEU A 65 -0.46 5.59 -17.69
C LEU A 65 -1.35 4.34 -17.81
N VAL A 66 -2.53 4.49 -18.40
CA VAL A 66 -3.48 3.39 -18.58
C VAL A 66 -2.86 2.25 -19.38
N ASP A 67 -2.19 2.53 -20.49
CA ASP A 67 -1.57 1.52 -21.35
C ASP A 67 -0.42 0.77 -20.62
N THR A 68 0.37 1.47 -19.79
CA THR A 68 1.42 0.85 -18.97
C THR A 68 0.83 -0.13 -17.95
N PHE A 69 -0.28 0.24 -17.29
CA PHE A 69 -0.94 -0.62 -16.31
C PHE A 69 -1.75 -1.76 -16.98
N ALA A 70 -2.37 -1.50 -18.13
CA ALA A 70 -3.14 -2.46 -18.90
C ALA A 70 -2.29 -3.65 -19.37
N GLY A 71 -1.08 -3.38 -19.85
CA GLY A 71 -0.16 -4.40 -20.37
C GLY A 71 0.33 -5.42 -19.35
N TYR A 72 0.23 -5.14 -18.05
CA TYR A 72 0.77 -6.01 -17.01
C TYR A 72 -0.24 -6.97 -16.36
N ASN A 73 -1.54 -6.62 -16.27
CA ASN A 73 -2.46 -7.37 -15.38
C ASN A 73 -3.95 -7.39 -15.75
N PHE A 74 -4.37 -6.93 -16.93
CA PHE A 74 -5.81 -6.80 -17.24
C PHE A 74 -6.37 -7.98 -18.05
N TYR A 75 -6.57 -9.13 -17.38
CA TYR A 75 -7.35 -10.24 -17.94
C TYR A 75 -8.78 -10.24 -17.36
N GLY A 76 -9.67 -9.49 -17.99
CA GLY A 76 -11.11 -9.57 -17.73
C GLY A 76 -11.85 -8.25 -17.85
N ILE A 77 -13.15 -8.34 -18.15
CA ILE A 77 -14.07 -7.20 -18.18
C ILE A 77 -14.31 -6.75 -16.73
N ARG A 78 -13.99 -5.49 -16.42
CA ARG A 78 -14.33 -4.84 -15.15
C ARG A 78 -15.72 -4.22 -15.24
N GLN A 79 -16.52 -4.42 -14.21
CA GLN A 79 -17.84 -3.80 -14.10
C GLN A 79 -17.76 -2.59 -13.19
N ILE A 80 -18.00 -1.41 -13.73
CA ILE A 80 -18.04 -0.15 -13.00
C ILE A 80 -19.50 0.22 -12.83
N ALA A 81 -19.97 0.35 -11.60
CA ALA A 81 -21.32 0.76 -11.29
C ALA A 81 -21.30 2.12 -10.58
N TYR A 82 -22.31 2.96 -10.82
CA TYR A 82 -22.43 4.22 -10.09
C TYR A 82 -23.85 4.56 -9.64
N ALA A 83 -23.97 5.31 -8.55
CA ALA A 83 -25.21 5.86 -8.03
C ALA A 83 -24.99 7.24 -7.38
N PRO A 84 -25.99 8.15 -7.35
CA PRO A 84 -27.26 8.06 -8.06
C PRO A 84 -27.11 8.39 -9.56
N HIS A 85 -27.98 7.81 -10.39
CA HIS A 85 -28.09 8.17 -11.80
C HIS A 85 -28.83 9.50 -11.97
N THR A 86 -28.06 10.57 -12.18
CA THR A 86 -28.56 11.94 -12.43
C THR A 86 -27.97 12.47 -13.71
N LYS A 87 -28.52 13.56 -14.26
CA LYS A 87 -27.94 14.22 -15.46
C LYS A 87 -26.48 14.62 -15.23
N PHE A 88 -26.13 15.04 -14.02
CA PHE A 88 -24.77 15.45 -13.66
C PHE A 88 -23.81 14.26 -13.59
N THR A 89 -24.16 13.21 -12.83
CA THR A 89 -23.31 12.02 -12.68
C THR A 89 -23.19 11.25 -14.01
N LYS A 90 -24.26 11.22 -14.82
CA LYS A 90 -24.21 10.70 -16.19
C LYS A 90 -23.18 11.43 -17.05
N ASN A 91 -23.10 12.76 -16.95
CA ASN A 91 -22.12 13.53 -17.71
C ASN A 91 -20.67 13.22 -17.29
N ILE A 92 -20.42 13.07 -15.99
CA ILE A 92 -19.09 12.66 -15.49
C ILE A 92 -18.74 11.27 -16.02
N MET A 93 -19.66 10.31 -15.92
CA MET A 93 -19.41 8.94 -16.36
C MET A 93 -19.23 8.83 -17.87
N HIS A 94 -19.93 9.66 -18.65
CA HIS A 94 -19.69 9.76 -20.09
C HIS A 94 -18.31 10.34 -20.42
N GLN A 95 -17.81 11.32 -19.65
CA GLN A 95 -16.44 11.82 -19.83
C GLN A 95 -15.42 10.75 -19.49
N LEU A 96 -15.61 10.01 -18.40
CA LEU A 96 -14.78 8.87 -18.02
C LEU A 96 -14.76 7.82 -19.13
N GLU A 97 -15.93 7.45 -19.65
CA GLU A 97 -16.08 6.49 -20.75
C GLU A 97 -15.32 6.94 -22.00
N ASN A 98 -15.46 8.21 -22.39
CA ASN A 98 -14.71 8.77 -23.52
C ASN A 98 -13.20 8.72 -23.30
N SER A 99 -12.72 9.10 -22.12
CA SER A 99 -11.29 9.04 -21.80
C SER A 99 -10.73 7.62 -21.82
N LEU A 100 -11.53 6.63 -21.41
CA LEU A 100 -11.13 5.21 -21.44
C LEU A 100 -11.21 4.62 -22.86
N ASN A 101 -12.15 5.07 -23.68
CA ASN A 101 -12.29 4.64 -25.08
C ASN A 101 -11.09 5.00 -25.95
N GLU A 102 -10.32 6.03 -25.56
CA GLU A 102 -9.06 6.43 -26.22
C GLU A 102 -7.85 5.57 -25.81
N THR A 103 -8.05 4.60 -24.91
CA THR A 103 -6.98 3.73 -24.37
C THR A 103 -7.15 2.28 -24.78
N SER A 104 -6.15 1.44 -24.48
CA SER A 104 -6.22 -0.01 -24.65
C SER A 104 -7.34 -0.70 -23.84
N LEU A 105 -7.96 0.00 -22.88
CA LEU A 105 -9.03 -0.55 -22.04
C LEU A 105 -10.43 -0.47 -22.66
N LYS A 106 -10.61 0.11 -23.86
CA LYS A 106 -11.92 0.33 -24.50
C LYS A 106 -12.93 -0.82 -24.35
N ASN A 107 -12.50 -2.07 -24.49
CA ASN A 107 -13.37 -3.25 -24.45
C ASN A 107 -13.33 -4.01 -23.11
N ASN A 108 -12.60 -3.48 -22.12
CA ASN A 108 -12.30 -4.15 -20.84
C ASN A 108 -13.12 -3.60 -19.68
N PHE A 109 -14.06 -2.70 -19.93
CA PHE A 109 -14.97 -2.19 -18.90
C PHE A 109 -16.42 -2.17 -19.38
N ASN A 110 -17.33 -2.33 -18.44
CA ASN A 110 -18.76 -2.12 -18.64
C ASN A 110 -19.27 -1.18 -17.56
N ILE A 111 -20.02 -0.14 -17.92
CA ILE A 111 -20.53 0.86 -16.98
C ILE A 111 -22.03 0.63 -16.76
N THR A 112 -22.42 0.32 -15.54
CA THR A 112 -23.81 0.20 -15.09
C THR A 112 -24.18 1.35 -14.16
N HIS A 113 -25.47 1.60 -13.99
CA HIS A 113 -25.95 2.72 -13.18
C HIS A 113 -27.12 2.29 -12.29
N PHE A 114 -27.23 2.95 -11.15
CA PHE A 114 -28.27 2.73 -10.16
C PHE A 114 -28.85 4.06 -9.68
N PHE A 115 -30.12 4.07 -9.31
CA PHE A 115 -30.79 5.29 -8.84
C PHE A 115 -30.49 5.61 -7.38
N SER A 116 -30.13 4.60 -6.58
CA SER A 116 -29.81 4.76 -5.17
C SER A 116 -28.53 4.02 -4.79
N GLU A 117 -27.84 4.52 -3.76
CA GLU A 117 -26.68 3.85 -3.17
C GLU A 117 -27.06 2.49 -2.56
N SER A 118 -28.28 2.35 -2.03
CA SER A 118 -28.81 1.07 -1.55
C SER A 118 -28.83 0.02 -2.66
N ASP A 119 -29.30 0.38 -3.86
CA ASP A 119 -29.37 -0.58 -4.98
C ASP A 119 -27.98 -0.94 -5.50
N LEU A 120 -27.06 0.02 -5.52
CA LEU A 120 -25.64 -0.22 -5.81
C LEU A 120 -25.02 -1.20 -4.80
N ASN A 121 -25.27 -1.00 -3.51
CA ASN A 121 -24.77 -1.88 -2.45
C ASN A 121 -25.37 -3.28 -2.55
N LYS A 122 -26.66 -3.41 -2.88
CA LYS A 122 -27.26 -4.72 -3.15
C LYS A 122 -26.60 -5.43 -4.31
N TRP A 123 -26.29 -4.71 -5.40
CA TRP A 123 -25.60 -5.28 -6.55
C TRP A 123 -24.18 -5.72 -6.20
N LEU A 124 -23.40 -4.89 -5.50
CA LEU A 124 -22.05 -5.25 -5.04
C LEU A 124 -22.04 -6.50 -4.14
N ASN A 125 -23.04 -6.61 -3.26
CA ASN A 125 -23.15 -7.73 -2.33
C ASN A 125 -23.88 -8.95 -2.91
N SER A 126 -24.44 -8.85 -4.12
CA SER A 126 -25.14 -9.97 -4.77
C SER A 126 -24.18 -11.01 -5.36
N GLU A 127 -22.91 -10.67 -5.54
CA GLU A 127 -21.90 -11.57 -6.07
C GLU A 127 -21.12 -12.22 -4.91
N GLU A 128 -21.47 -13.48 -4.58
CA GLU A 128 -20.85 -14.26 -3.50
C GLU A 128 -19.44 -14.76 -3.84
N ASP A 129 -19.02 -14.65 -5.11
CA ASP A 129 -17.73 -15.13 -5.59
C ASP A 129 -16.66 -14.04 -5.47
N GLU A 130 -15.78 -14.16 -4.47
CA GLU A 130 -14.67 -13.23 -4.20
C GLU A 130 -13.78 -12.99 -5.44
N SER A 131 -13.67 -13.98 -6.33
CA SER A 131 -12.88 -13.86 -7.55
C SER A 131 -13.46 -12.84 -8.54
N LYS A 132 -14.79 -12.64 -8.53
CA LYS A 132 -15.49 -11.67 -9.37
C LYS A 132 -15.58 -10.29 -8.73
N LEU A 133 -15.60 -10.20 -7.39
CA LEU A 133 -15.53 -8.91 -6.68
C LEU A 133 -14.28 -8.12 -7.07
N SER A 134 -13.16 -8.80 -7.33
CA SER A 134 -11.91 -8.15 -7.82
C SER A 134 -12.07 -7.38 -9.15
N LYS A 135 -13.18 -7.63 -9.88
CA LYS A 135 -13.51 -7.02 -11.17
C LYS A 135 -14.66 -6.03 -11.07
N MET A 136 -15.28 -5.83 -9.91
CA MET A 136 -16.40 -4.91 -9.71
C MET A 136 -15.95 -3.66 -8.93
N VAL A 137 -16.39 -2.48 -9.37
CA VAL A 137 -16.13 -1.21 -8.69
C VAL A 137 -17.42 -0.42 -8.60
N GLY A 138 -17.81 -0.01 -7.40
CA GLY A 138 -18.95 0.87 -7.17
C GLY A 138 -18.51 2.30 -6.85
N ILE A 139 -19.15 3.29 -7.48
CA ILE A 139 -18.93 4.71 -7.25
C ILE A 139 -20.21 5.33 -6.69
N ALA A 140 -20.19 5.70 -5.41
CA ALA A 140 -21.25 6.44 -4.76
C ALA A 140 -20.95 7.95 -4.84
N PHE A 141 -21.76 8.69 -5.59
CA PHE A 141 -21.72 10.14 -5.65
C PHE A 141 -22.56 10.73 -4.50
N GLY A 142 -21.94 11.60 -3.71
CA GLY A 142 -22.66 12.34 -2.66
C GLY A 142 -23.79 13.19 -3.24
N ASN A 143 -24.90 13.29 -2.50
CA ASN A 143 -26.11 14.00 -2.91
C ASN A 143 -25.90 15.50 -3.23
N GLU A 144 -24.84 16.11 -2.71
CA GLU A 144 -24.54 17.53 -2.90
C GLU A 144 -23.81 17.85 -4.22
N ILE A 145 -23.31 16.83 -4.90
CA ILE A 145 -22.42 16.97 -6.07
C ILE A 145 -23.12 17.69 -7.24
N SER A 146 -24.46 17.67 -7.31
CA SER A 146 -25.24 18.41 -8.32
C SER A 146 -25.13 19.94 -8.21
N LYS A 147 -24.71 20.48 -7.06
CA LYS A 147 -24.64 21.93 -6.81
C LYS A 147 -23.28 22.53 -7.21
N THR A 148 -22.25 21.71 -7.37
CA THR A 148 -20.89 22.16 -7.70
C THR A 148 -20.67 22.13 -9.21
N LYS A 149 -20.54 23.30 -9.82
CA LYS A 149 -20.14 23.44 -11.22
C LYS A 149 -18.70 22.93 -11.36
N LEU A 150 -18.48 21.92 -12.20
CA LEU A 150 -17.14 21.47 -12.56
C LEU A 150 -16.39 22.66 -13.18
N LYS A 151 -15.35 23.15 -12.49
CA LYS A 151 -14.42 24.13 -13.05
C LYS A 151 -13.49 23.36 -13.97
N TYR A 152 -13.63 23.60 -15.27
CA TYR A 152 -12.66 23.21 -16.29
C TYR A 152 -11.68 24.36 -16.46
#